data_AF-A0A9W9S4H8-F1
#
_entry.id   AF-A0A9W9S4H8-F1
#
_cell.length_a   1.000
_cell.length_b   1.000
_cell.length_c   1.000
_cell.angle_alpha   90.00
_cell.angle_beta   90.00
_cell.angle_gamma   90.00
#
_symmetry.space_group_name_H-M   'P 1'
#
loop_
_entity.id
_entity.type
_entity.pdbx_description
1 polymer ?
#
loop_
_entity_poly.entity_id
_entity_poly.type
_entity_poly.pdbx_seq_one_letter_code
_entity_poly.pdbx_strand_id
1 'polypeptide(L)'
;MTSVERDSSGVYGQVEKPSYSILTYTWGRWKVRSQTQQDQPAIPIKGTNWKMPVVKKEHFTVAQFQAVLDRMRDGGSDWAWVDIACIDQEDEELNAQEVGRQASIFKKARNVYVWLSGLSTDVLQKVINEISKTGPHLTNHLMEHLPGLPYVHLNRLYTAFDILFSDPWFSSLWTLQEVIMRHDAKVLSSSAESVRWDEDHSTFLSMVINACRNIYGDLDHLREALSTVERDNGHLSPDEERVRDEVTQLSKHILRAGFNFFLGTNPNIQYGIAKYRRTSREVDRIYAIMQIYNLRVGKSARPGDSPALPSLINEFALAIITQCPVIGQSFIHTTPPARGLSWRITENSTVPHFLRTFNNMRPQCSVVCDSFSNNLRITGKVCLLHLLGRPKNPFTGIDSSGITVAADAMRRKTVHPMGKSAHDTSGLSDYLQLQIEYGRDIWVLLLGKGDTWTGTVTYGLLVYPGEKESGEWLLGKDPCKRVGVCSVRPMTRIIPWRQATILLE
;
A
#
# COMPACT_ATOMS: atom_id res chain seq x y z
N MET A 1 -33.01 4.32 15.10
CA MET A 1 -32.54 3.99 13.73
C MET A 1 -32.94 2.57 13.41
N THR A 2 -33.16 2.26 12.13
CA THR A 2 -33.64 0.94 11.69
C THR A 2 -32.75 0.44 10.57
N SER A 3 -32.17 -0.75 10.73
CA SER A 3 -31.54 -1.48 9.63
C SER A 3 -32.63 -2.06 8.75
N VAL A 4 -32.47 -1.94 7.43
CA VAL A 4 -33.45 -2.38 6.44
C VAL A 4 -32.76 -3.36 5.53
N GLU A 5 -33.27 -4.59 5.47
CA GLU A 5 -32.72 -5.62 4.61
C GLU A 5 -33.02 -5.31 3.13
N ARG A 6 -32.06 -5.65 2.28
CA ARG A 6 -32.20 -5.51 0.82
C ARG A 6 -32.95 -6.71 0.27
N ASP A 7 -34.02 -6.49 -0.47
CA ASP A 7 -34.72 -7.57 -1.15
C ASP A 7 -34.01 -8.02 -2.45
N SER A 8 -34.53 -9.07 -3.08
CA SER A 8 -33.99 -9.64 -4.33
C SER A 8 -34.05 -8.68 -5.52
N SER A 9 -34.92 -7.67 -5.48
CA SER A 9 -35.06 -6.63 -6.51
C SER A 9 -34.13 -5.42 -6.28
N GLY A 10 -33.42 -5.38 -5.15
CA GLY A 10 -32.54 -4.26 -4.78
C GLY A 10 -33.26 -3.08 -4.14
N VAL A 11 -34.44 -3.34 -3.58
CA VAL A 11 -35.23 -2.37 -2.83
C VAL A 11 -34.96 -2.57 -1.33
N TYR A 12 -34.84 -1.45 -0.63
CA TYR A 12 -34.73 -1.40 0.82
C TYR A 12 -36.04 -0.85 1.38
N GLY A 13 -36.92 -1.74 1.82
CA GLY A 13 -38.29 -1.38 2.22
C GLY A 13 -39.10 -0.90 1.02
N GLN A 14 -39.18 0.42 0.83
CA GLN A 14 -39.88 1.06 -0.30
C GLN A 14 -38.95 1.85 -1.23
N VAL A 15 -37.65 1.88 -0.96
CA VAL A 15 -36.69 2.70 -1.70
C VAL A 15 -35.77 1.83 -2.54
N GLU A 16 -35.83 1.98 -3.86
CA GLU A 16 -34.89 1.34 -4.77
C GLU A 16 -33.56 2.09 -4.77
N LYS A 17 -32.43 1.38 -4.57
CA LYS A 17 -31.05 1.93 -4.64
C LYS A 17 -30.90 3.29 -3.93
N PRO A 18 -31.14 3.37 -2.61
CA PRO A 18 -31.07 4.62 -1.88
C PRO A 18 -29.71 5.30 -2.04
N SER A 19 -29.68 6.64 -2.03
CA SER A 19 -28.44 7.39 -1.84
C SER A 19 -28.04 7.32 -0.36
N TYR A 20 -26.85 6.81 -0.07
CA TYR A 20 -26.38 6.61 1.30
C TYR A 20 -25.01 7.22 1.57
N SER A 21 -24.75 7.48 2.85
CA SER A 21 -23.44 7.82 3.39
C SER A 21 -22.75 6.57 3.97
N ILE A 22 -21.42 6.56 4.06
CA ILE A 22 -20.67 5.51 4.79
C ILE A 22 -19.96 6.09 5.99
N LEU A 23 -19.94 5.31 7.06
CA LEU A 23 -19.05 5.52 8.19
C LEU A 23 -17.89 4.52 8.15
N THR A 24 -16.66 5.03 8.05
CA THR A 24 -15.44 4.24 8.32
C THR A 24 -14.94 4.55 9.74
N TYR A 25 -14.79 3.49 10.52
CA TYR A 25 -14.42 3.51 11.93
C TYR A 25 -13.95 2.11 12.33
N THR A 26 -13.36 1.94 13.51
CA THR A 26 -13.02 0.59 13.99
C THR A 26 -13.84 0.25 15.22
N TRP A 27 -14.34 -1.00 15.32
CA TRP A 27 -15.13 -1.44 16.46
C TRP A 27 -14.87 -2.90 16.86
N GLY A 28 -14.57 -3.79 15.91
CA GLY A 28 -14.48 -5.24 16.14
C GLY A 28 -13.47 -5.69 17.21
N ARG A 29 -12.33 -4.98 17.36
CA ARG A 29 -11.33 -5.26 18.41
C ARG A 29 -11.82 -4.87 19.82
N TRP A 30 -12.86 -4.05 19.89
CA TRP A 30 -13.50 -3.58 21.12
C TRP A 30 -14.85 -4.22 21.36
N LYS A 31 -15.25 -5.23 20.56
CA LYS A 31 -16.43 -6.05 20.86
C LYS A 31 -16.25 -6.70 22.23
N VAL A 32 -17.23 -6.52 23.11
CA VAL A 32 -17.27 -7.18 24.42
C VAL A 32 -17.51 -8.68 24.21
N ARG A 33 -16.58 -9.51 24.69
CA ARG A 33 -16.65 -10.99 24.58
C ARG A 33 -16.97 -11.69 25.90
N SER A 34 -16.70 -11.05 27.03
CA SER A 34 -16.97 -11.61 28.36
C SER A 34 -18.40 -11.34 28.80
N GLN A 35 -19.04 -12.33 29.43
CA GLN A 35 -20.36 -12.20 30.03
C GLN A 35 -20.39 -11.13 31.14
N THR A 36 -19.28 -10.91 31.86
CA THR A 36 -19.20 -9.94 32.97
C THR A 36 -19.25 -8.47 32.56
N GLN A 37 -19.16 -8.15 31.26
CA GLN A 37 -19.27 -6.78 30.73
C GLN A 37 -20.53 -6.59 29.86
N GLN A 38 -21.47 -7.55 29.88
CA GLN A 38 -22.70 -7.51 29.08
C GLN A 38 -23.74 -6.50 29.59
N ASP A 39 -23.54 -5.89 30.76
CA ASP A 39 -24.42 -4.84 31.29
C ASP A 39 -24.29 -3.50 30.54
N GLN A 40 -23.31 -3.36 29.65
CA GLN A 40 -23.18 -2.17 28.80
C GLN A 40 -24.24 -2.18 27.69
N PRO A 41 -24.91 -1.04 27.41
CA PRO A 41 -25.94 -0.98 26.37
C PRO A 41 -25.33 -1.19 24.98
N ALA A 42 -25.98 -2.04 24.18
CA ALA A 42 -25.71 -2.11 22.75
C ALA A 42 -26.23 -0.87 22.03
N ILE A 43 -25.73 -0.63 20.81
CA ILE A 43 -26.23 0.45 19.96
C ILE A 43 -27.70 0.15 19.60
N PRO A 44 -28.64 1.09 19.82
CA PRO A 44 -30.08 0.84 19.73
C PRO A 44 -30.58 0.88 18.28
N ILE A 45 -30.13 -0.08 17.47
CA ILE A 45 -30.56 -0.26 16.08
C ILE A 45 -31.64 -1.34 16.05
N LYS A 46 -32.77 -1.01 15.43
CA LYS A 46 -33.90 -1.92 15.21
C LYS A 46 -33.80 -2.59 13.85
N GLY A 47 -34.54 -3.67 13.61
CA GLY A 47 -34.69 -4.28 12.28
C GLY A 47 -33.56 -5.22 11.87
N THR A 48 -32.65 -5.58 12.78
CA THR A 48 -31.63 -6.62 12.55
C THR A 48 -32.12 -7.96 13.09
N ASN A 49 -31.80 -9.05 12.38
CA ASN A 49 -32.13 -10.42 12.81
C ASN A 49 -31.09 -11.02 13.78
N TRP A 50 -29.95 -10.35 13.96
CA TRP A 50 -28.88 -10.74 14.87
C TRP A 50 -28.78 -9.80 16.07
N LYS A 51 -28.15 -10.27 17.15
CA LYS A 51 -27.90 -9.44 18.33
C LYS A 51 -26.85 -8.38 18.03
N MET A 52 -27.18 -7.12 18.33
CA MET A 52 -26.22 -6.02 18.20
C MET A 52 -25.00 -6.23 19.11
N PRO A 53 -23.77 -6.21 18.54
CA PRO A 53 -22.57 -6.29 19.34
C PRO A 53 -22.47 -5.11 20.33
N VAL A 54 -22.09 -5.44 21.56
CA VAL A 54 -21.72 -4.42 22.56
C VAL A 54 -20.27 -4.04 22.33
N VAL A 55 -19.99 -2.73 22.29
CA VAL A 55 -18.65 -2.16 22.14
C VAL A 55 -18.21 -1.59 23.49
N LYS A 56 -16.97 -1.86 23.88
CA LYS A 56 -16.36 -1.32 25.10
C LYS A 56 -16.47 0.21 25.15
N LYS A 57 -17.09 0.74 26.20
CA LYS A 57 -17.28 2.20 26.42
C LYS A 57 -15.98 3.00 26.41
N GLU A 58 -14.84 2.38 26.70
CA GLU A 58 -13.52 3.02 26.64
C GLU A 58 -13.11 3.40 25.21
N HIS A 59 -13.76 2.81 24.20
CA HIS A 59 -13.54 3.11 22.78
C HIS A 59 -14.52 4.15 22.24
N PHE A 60 -15.81 3.91 22.45
CA PHE A 60 -16.86 4.92 22.28
C PHE A 60 -18.16 4.49 22.99
N THR A 61 -18.99 5.48 23.29
CA THR A 61 -20.33 5.29 23.86
C THR A 61 -21.41 5.25 22.79
N VAL A 62 -22.58 4.71 23.15
CA VAL A 62 -23.78 4.73 22.30
C VAL A 62 -24.18 6.16 21.91
N ALA A 63 -24.05 7.12 22.83
CA ALA A 63 -24.39 8.52 22.56
C ALA A 63 -23.46 9.14 21.51
N GLN A 64 -22.15 8.87 21.59
CA GLN A 64 -21.20 9.36 20.58
C GLN A 64 -21.47 8.73 19.22
N PHE A 65 -21.77 7.43 19.16
CA PHE A 65 -22.13 6.78 17.92
C PHE A 65 -23.40 7.37 17.29
N GLN A 66 -24.43 7.66 18.11
CA GLN A 66 -25.65 8.31 17.65
C GLN A 66 -25.36 9.71 17.08
N ALA A 67 -24.53 10.51 17.76
CA ALA A 67 -24.15 11.84 17.29
C ALA A 67 -23.46 11.81 15.91
N VAL A 68 -22.64 10.78 15.65
CA VAL A 68 -22.01 10.59 14.33
C VAL A 68 -23.05 10.31 13.25
N LEU A 69 -24.03 9.46 13.53
CA LEU A 69 -25.09 9.15 12.57
C LEU A 69 -26.01 10.35 12.32
N ASP A 70 -26.30 11.15 13.35
CA ASP A 70 -27.01 12.41 13.19
C ASP A 70 -26.20 13.40 12.31
N ARG A 71 -24.89 13.52 12.53
CA ARG A 71 -24.00 14.33 11.67
C ARG A 71 -23.97 13.84 10.23
N MET A 72 -23.97 12.53 10.00
CA MET A 72 -24.02 11.95 8.65
C MET A 72 -25.33 12.28 7.94
N ARG A 73 -26.44 12.27 8.67
CA ARG A 73 -27.76 12.68 8.16
C ARG A 73 -27.77 14.16 7.78
N ASP A 74 -27.21 15.02 8.63
CA ASP A 74 -27.09 16.47 8.35
C ASP A 74 -26.27 16.75 7.08
N GLY A 75 -25.40 15.81 6.68
CA GLY A 75 -24.69 15.82 5.40
C GLY A 75 -25.55 15.51 4.16
N GLY A 76 -26.86 15.29 4.31
CA GLY A 76 -27.81 15.17 3.22
C GLY A 76 -28.11 13.75 2.74
N SER A 77 -27.90 12.73 3.59
CA SER A 77 -28.32 11.35 3.31
C SER A 77 -29.08 10.74 4.49
N ASP A 78 -30.33 10.34 4.28
CA ASP A 78 -31.13 9.63 5.29
C ASP A 78 -30.73 8.16 5.45
N TRP A 79 -29.95 7.64 4.51
CA TRP A 79 -29.45 6.28 4.52
C TRP A 79 -27.96 6.26 4.85
N ALA A 80 -27.55 5.29 5.67
CA ALA A 80 -26.16 5.08 6.01
C ALA A 80 -25.81 3.59 5.93
N TRP A 81 -24.62 3.31 5.41
CA TRP A 81 -23.98 2.02 5.57
C TRP A 81 -23.00 2.09 6.74
N VAL A 82 -23.22 1.24 7.73
CA VAL A 82 -22.41 1.16 8.95
C VAL A 82 -22.20 -0.32 9.29
N ASP A 83 -20.96 -0.79 9.23
CA ASP A 83 -20.64 -2.22 9.21
C ASP A 83 -21.29 -3.02 10.35
N ILE A 84 -21.33 -2.49 11.58
CA ILE A 84 -21.91 -3.19 12.74
C ILE A 84 -23.41 -3.49 12.60
N ALA A 85 -24.12 -2.76 11.72
CA ALA A 85 -25.56 -2.80 11.55
C ALA A 85 -26.01 -3.27 10.16
N CYS A 86 -25.12 -3.19 9.15
CA CYS A 86 -25.40 -3.60 7.78
C CYS A 86 -24.83 -4.99 7.43
N ILE A 87 -23.94 -5.53 8.26
CA ILE A 87 -23.38 -6.87 8.10
C ILE A 87 -23.90 -7.73 9.24
N ASP A 88 -24.36 -8.94 8.93
CA ASP A 88 -24.71 -9.93 9.95
C ASP A 88 -23.46 -10.29 10.77
N GLN A 89 -23.57 -10.12 12.09
CA GLN A 89 -22.45 -10.28 13.02
C GLN A 89 -22.41 -11.67 13.68
N GLU A 90 -23.37 -12.53 13.36
CA GLU A 90 -23.52 -13.90 13.85
C GLU A 90 -23.34 -14.93 12.72
N ASP A 91 -23.70 -14.58 11.47
CA ASP A 91 -23.51 -15.43 10.28
C ASP A 91 -22.16 -15.18 9.58
N GLU A 92 -21.22 -16.13 9.72
CA GLU A 92 -19.89 -16.03 9.09
C GLU A 92 -19.92 -16.12 7.55
N GLU A 93 -20.93 -16.77 6.97
CA GLU A 93 -21.05 -17.00 5.54
C GLU A 93 -21.58 -15.74 4.83
N LEU A 94 -22.66 -15.16 5.35
CA LEU A 94 -23.18 -13.87 4.88
C LEU A 94 -22.15 -12.76 5.08
N ASN A 95 -21.43 -12.76 6.20
CA ASN A 95 -20.33 -11.84 6.45
C ASN A 95 -19.26 -11.92 5.35
N ALA A 96 -18.85 -13.12 4.95
CA ALA A 96 -17.85 -13.31 3.90
C ALA A 96 -18.33 -12.79 2.52
N GLN A 97 -19.62 -12.96 2.21
CA GLN A 97 -20.20 -12.44 0.97
C GLN A 97 -20.25 -10.91 0.97
N GLU A 98 -20.64 -10.28 2.08
CA GLU A 98 -20.71 -8.83 2.21
C GLU A 98 -19.32 -8.17 2.21
N VAL A 99 -18.33 -8.80 2.85
CA VAL A 99 -16.92 -8.40 2.71
C VAL A 99 -16.48 -8.43 1.24
N GLY A 100 -16.92 -9.43 0.47
CA GLY A 100 -16.69 -9.51 -0.98
C GLY A 100 -17.42 -8.45 -1.82
N ARG A 101 -18.32 -7.66 -1.22
CA ARG A 101 -19.08 -6.57 -1.87
C ARG A 101 -18.67 -5.17 -1.37
N GLN A 102 -17.91 -5.09 -0.27
CA GLN A 102 -17.53 -3.84 0.40
C GLN A 102 -16.96 -2.80 -0.57
N ALA A 103 -16.15 -3.22 -1.55
CA ALA A 103 -15.62 -2.31 -2.58
C ALA A 103 -16.69 -1.59 -3.39
N SER A 104 -17.70 -2.32 -3.87
CA SER A 104 -18.79 -1.71 -4.62
C SER A 104 -19.64 -0.81 -3.74
N ILE A 105 -19.77 -1.12 -2.45
CA ILE A 105 -20.54 -0.33 -1.49
C ILE A 105 -19.81 0.99 -1.23
N PHE A 106 -18.51 0.95 -0.94
CA PHE A 106 -17.69 2.14 -0.74
C PHE A 106 -17.66 3.06 -1.96
N LYS A 107 -17.51 2.48 -3.15
CA LYS A 107 -17.46 3.26 -4.40
C LYS A 107 -18.77 3.98 -4.74
N LYS A 108 -19.92 3.47 -4.32
CA LYS A 108 -21.24 4.03 -4.66
C LYS A 108 -21.81 5.00 -3.62
N ALA A 109 -21.21 5.11 -2.43
CA ALA A 109 -21.71 6.02 -1.41
C ALA A 109 -21.62 7.48 -1.88
N ARG A 110 -22.60 8.30 -1.48
CA ARG A 110 -22.61 9.73 -1.79
C ARG A 110 -21.56 10.46 -0.97
N ASN A 111 -21.61 10.30 0.36
CA ASN A 111 -20.67 10.91 1.30
C ASN A 111 -19.99 9.82 2.12
N VAL A 112 -18.76 10.09 2.59
CA VAL A 112 -18.03 9.18 3.48
C VAL A 112 -17.44 9.98 4.62
N TYR A 113 -17.47 9.37 5.81
CA TYR A 113 -16.99 9.97 7.04
C TYR A 113 -16.01 9.01 7.68
N VAL A 114 -14.86 9.54 8.10
CA VAL A 114 -13.92 8.83 8.97
C VAL A 114 -14.06 9.35 10.38
N TRP A 115 -14.42 8.46 11.29
CA TRP A 115 -14.62 8.82 12.69
C TRP A 115 -13.45 8.38 13.55
N LEU A 116 -12.69 9.38 14.02
CA LEU A 116 -11.56 9.22 14.92
C LEU A 116 -12.07 9.29 16.36
N SER A 117 -12.66 8.18 16.81
CA SER A 117 -13.38 8.11 18.09
C SER A 117 -12.51 8.33 19.32
N GLY A 118 -11.19 8.18 19.20
CA GLY A 118 -10.23 8.40 20.29
C GLY A 118 -9.80 9.86 20.48
N LEU A 119 -10.17 10.77 19.57
CA LEU A 119 -9.66 12.15 19.57
C LEU A 119 -10.80 13.16 19.75
N SER A 120 -10.74 13.96 20.82
CA SER A 120 -11.67 15.08 21.00
C SER A 120 -11.50 16.14 19.91
N THR A 121 -12.54 16.94 19.67
CA THR A 121 -12.53 18.00 18.66
C THR A 121 -11.37 18.97 18.84
N ASP A 122 -11.13 19.43 20.06
CA ASP A 122 -10.05 20.38 20.35
C ASP A 122 -8.66 19.79 20.09
N VAL A 123 -8.45 18.54 20.49
CA VAL A 123 -7.17 17.84 20.27
C VAL A 123 -6.95 17.61 18.78
N LEU A 124 -7.97 17.10 18.09
CA LEU A 124 -7.89 16.83 16.66
C LEU A 124 -7.68 18.12 15.85
N GLN A 125 -8.40 19.19 16.17
CA GLN A 125 -8.23 20.49 15.50
C GLN A 125 -6.82 21.07 15.70
N LYS A 126 -6.27 20.98 16.92
CA LYS A 126 -4.89 21.42 17.20
C LYS A 126 -3.88 20.62 16.37
N VAL A 127 -4.04 19.30 16.32
CA VAL A 127 -3.17 18.41 15.56
C VAL A 127 -3.25 18.68 14.05
N ILE A 128 -4.45 18.87 13.50
CA ILE A 128 -4.62 19.22 12.09
C ILE A 128 -3.97 20.57 11.77
N ASN A 129 -4.20 21.59 12.61
CA ASN A 129 -3.56 22.91 12.44
C ASN A 129 -2.03 22.82 12.49
N GLU A 130 -1.50 21.96 13.36
CA GLU A 130 -0.08 21.74 13.50
C GLU A 130 0.52 21.10 12.24
N ILE A 131 -0.12 20.05 11.71
CA ILE A 131 0.30 19.39 10.46
C ILE A 131 0.18 20.34 9.26
N SER A 132 -0.95 21.05 9.13
CA SER A 132 -1.22 21.90 7.96
C SER A 132 -0.31 23.12 7.88
N LYS A 133 0.16 23.64 9.02
CA LYS A 133 1.11 24.77 9.07
C LYS A 133 2.57 24.33 9.04
N THR A 134 2.94 23.36 9.89
CA THR A 134 4.35 23.01 10.08
C THR A 134 4.92 22.21 8.91
N GLY A 135 4.10 21.44 8.19
CA GLY A 135 4.53 20.75 6.97
C GLY A 135 5.11 21.71 5.92
N PRO A 136 4.33 22.71 5.44
CA PRO A 136 4.84 23.74 4.52
C PRO A 136 6.05 24.53 5.05
N HIS A 137 6.11 24.81 6.35
CA HIS A 137 7.28 25.47 6.94
C HIS A 137 8.54 24.60 6.88
N LEU A 138 8.43 23.29 7.10
CA LEU A 138 9.53 22.35 6.89
C LEU A 138 9.99 22.37 5.43
N THR A 139 9.04 22.26 4.49
CA THR A 139 9.35 22.31 3.06
C THR A 139 10.10 23.60 2.70
N ASN A 140 9.61 24.76 3.14
CA ASN A 140 10.25 26.05 2.89
C ASN A 140 11.66 26.12 3.49
N HIS A 141 11.86 25.64 4.73
CA HIS A 141 13.18 25.58 5.36
C HIS A 141 14.20 24.83 4.49
N LEU A 142 13.78 23.72 3.89
CA LEU A 142 14.63 22.90 3.02
C LEU A 142 14.84 23.54 1.65
N MET A 143 13.77 24.04 1.03
CA MET A 143 13.82 24.61 -0.32
C MET A 143 14.59 25.94 -0.39
N GLU A 144 14.45 26.79 0.62
CA GLU A 144 15.13 28.09 0.69
C GLU A 144 16.53 28.01 1.33
N HIS A 145 16.94 26.81 1.75
CA HIS A 145 18.21 26.56 2.44
C HIS A 145 18.40 27.48 3.65
N LEU A 146 17.34 27.63 4.45
CA LEU A 146 17.36 28.47 5.64
C LEU A 146 18.43 27.98 6.63
N PRO A 147 19.11 28.90 7.34
CA PRO A 147 20.17 28.53 8.26
C PRO A 147 19.65 27.69 9.43
N GLY A 148 20.45 26.73 9.87
CA GLY A 148 20.17 25.87 11.02
C GLY A 148 19.42 24.57 10.69
N LEU A 149 19.39 23.66 11.66
CA LEU A 149 18.68 22.39 11.54
C LEU A 149 17.18 22.56 11.86
N PRO A 150 16.26 21.85 11.17
CA PRO A 150 14.81 22.06 11.29
C PRO A 150 14.20 21.41 12.55
N TYR A 151 14.89 21.46 13.70
CA TYR A 151 14.55 20.77 14.93
C TYR A 151 13.11 21.02 15.40
N VAL A 152 12.72 22.30 15.41
CA VAL A 152 11.40 22.72 15.89
C VAL A 152 10.30 22.14 15.00
N HIS A 153 10.51 22.11 13.68
CA HIS A 153 9.53 21.55 12.75
C HIS A 153 9.39 20.03 12.93
N LEU A 154 10.51 19.31 13.05
CA LEU A 154 10.51 17.86 13.24
C LEU A 154 9.81 17.46 14.54
N ASN A 155 10.13 18.12 15.65
CA ASN A 155 9.53 17.82 16.96
C ASN A 155 8.00 18.09 16.99
N ARG A 156 7.57 19.21 16.41
CA ARG A 156 6.15 19.57 16.32
C ARG A 156 5.37 18.57 15.46
N LEU A 157 5.92 18.20 14.30
CA LEU A 157 5.32 17.19 13.42
C LEU A 157 5.28 15.81 14.08
N TYR A 158 6.35 15.41 14.75
CA TYR A 158 6.39 14.15 15.50
C TYR A 158 5.27 14.08 16.52
N THR A 159 5.13 15.12 17.35
CA THR A 159 4.07 15.18 18.37
C THR A 159 2.68 15.15 17.74
N ALA A 160 2.45 15.89 16.66
CA ALA A 160 1.16 15.93 15.98
C ALA A 160 0.78 14.55 15.38
N PHE A 161 1.72 13.88 14.70
CA PHE A 161 1.47 12.56 14.13
C PHE A 161 1.36 11.46 15.18
N ASP A 162 2.11 11.53 16.28
CA ASP A 162 1.98 10.59 17.39
C ASP A 162 0.56 10.63 17.97
N ILE A 163 0.02 11.84 18.19
CA ILE A 163 -1.36 12.01 18.65
C ILE A 163 -2.37 11.56 17.57
N LEU A 164 -2.22 12.00 16.32
CA LEU A 164 -3.15 11.64 15.24
C LEU A 164 -3.24 10.13 15.06
N PHE A 165 -2.10 9.45 14.94
CA PHE A 165 -2.03 8.03 14.67
C PHE A 165 -2.20 7.16 15.92
N SER A 166 -2.35 7.77 17.10
CA SER A 166 -2.81 7.07 18.30
C SER A 166 -4.26 6.60 18.18
N ASP A 167 -5.06 7.25 17.32
CA ASP A 167 -6.43 6.82 17.08
C ASP A 167 -6.43 5.39 16.50
N PRO A 168 -7.26 4.47 17.06
CA PRO A 168 -7.18 3.08 16.65
C PRO A 168 -7.54 2.82 15.18
N TRP A 169 -8.21 3.76 14.50
CA TRP A 169 -8.49 3.69 13.07
C TRP A 169 -7.20 3.52 12.23
N PHE A 170 -6.12 4.23 12.57
CA PHE A 170 -4.84 4.15 11.86
C PHE A 170 -4.05 2.86 12.11
N SER A 171 -4.47 2.05 13.08
CA SER A 171 -3.86 0.74 13.33
C SER A 171 -4.69 -0.42 12.81
N SER A 172 -5.94 -0.20 12.37
CA SER A 172 -6.78 -1.27 11.84
C SER A 172 -6.33 -1.68 10.45
N LEU A 173 -6.34 -2.97 10.15
CA LEU A 173 -6.05 -3.46 8.80
C LEU A 173 -7.20 -3.17 7.82
N TRP A 174 -8.44 -3.34 8.27
CA TRP A 174 -9.65 -3.14 7.45
C TRP A 174 -9.76 -1.71 6.90
N THR A 175 -9.29 -0.71 7.67
CA THR A 175 -9.34 0.70 7.26
C THR A 175 -8.37 1.03 6.11
N LEU A 176 -7.41 0.14 5.81
CA LEU A 176 -6.49 0.32 4.69
C LEU A 176 -7.23 0.26 3.35
N GLN A 177 -8.15 -0.69 3.19
CA GLN A 177 -8.98 -0.78 2.00
C GLN A 177 -9.93 0.43 1.89
N GLU A 178 -10.51 0.83 3.01
CA GLU A 178 -11.47 1.92 3.09
C GLU A 178 -10.86 3.26 2.66
N VAL A 179 -9.63 3.56 3.11
CA VAL A 179 -8.93 4.79 2.72
C VAL A 179 -8.58 4.81 1.23
N ILE A 180 -8.22 3.67 0.65
CA ILE A 180 -7.91 3.59 -0.80
C ILE A 180 -9.16 3.87 -1.61
N MET A 181 -10.30 3.31 -1.18
CA MET A 181 -11.55 3.44 -1.90
C MET A 181 -12.15 4.84 -1.75
N ARG A 182 -12.04 5.45 -0.56
CA ARG A 182 -12.72 6.71 -0.19
C ARG A 182 -11.83 7.64 0.62
N HIS A 183 -10.74 8.07 0.01
CA HIS A 183 -9.85 9.10 0.55
C HIS A 183 -10.52 10.47 0.63
N ASP A 184 -11.67 10.67 -0.02
CA ASP A 184 -12.57 11.81 0.13
C ASP A 184 -13.42 11.76 1.41
N ALA A 185 -13.11 10.87 2.36
CA ALA A 185 -13.79 10.80 3.64
C ALA A 185 -13.57 12.08 4.47
N LYS A 186 -14.66 12.70 4.93
CA LYS A 186 -14.64 13.84 5.85
C LYS A 186 -14.25 13.37 7.25
N VAL A 187 -13.30 14.07 7.90
CA VAL A 187 -12.79 13.70 9.22
C VAL A 187 -13.71 14.20 10.33
N LEU A 188 -14.15 13.30 11.20
CA LEU A 188 -14.94 13.58 12.39
C LEU A 188 -14.19 13.22 13.67
N SER A 189 -14.31 14.07 14.68
CA SER A 189 -13.81 13.84 16.04
C SER A 189 -14.69 12.87 16.84
N SER A 190 -14.26 12.52 18.05
CA SER A 190 -15.02 11.70 18.99
C SER A 190 -16.40 12.25 19.38
N SER A 191 -16.65 13.55 19.18
CA SER A 191 -17.95 14.19 19.39
C SER A 191 -18.72 14.43 18.08
N ALA A 192 -18.36 13.72 17.01
CA ALA A 192 -18.95 13.86 15.68
C ALA A 192 -18.74 15.23 15.00
N GLU A 193 -17.85 16.07 15.53
CA GLU A 193 -17.59 17.37 14.93
C GLU A 193 -16.61 17.27 13.77
N SER A 194 -16.87 18.04 12.72
CA SER A 194 -15.91 18.20 11.63
C SER A 194 -14.83 19.19 12.05
N VAL A 195 -13.57 18.81 11.85
CA VAL A 195 -12.44 19.72 12.03
C VAL A 195 -12.11 20.42 10.71
N ARG A 196 -11.48 21.58 10.80
CA ARG A 196 -11.09 22.39 9.65
C ARG A 196 -9.62 22.21 9.31
N TRP A 197 -9.30 22.24 8.02
CA TRP A 197 -7.92 22.20 7.53
C TRP A 197 -7.29 23.59 7.57
N ASP A 198 -8.08 24.58 7.18
CA ASP A 198 -7.80 26.02 7.17
C ASP A 198 -9.10 26.80 7.45
N GLU A 199 -9.12 28.11 7.21
CA GLU A 199 -10.29 28.95 7.48
C GLU A 199 -11.51 28.59 6.63
N ASP A 200 -11.29 28.07 5.43
CA ASP A 200 -12.30 27.89 4.39
C ASP A 200 -12.75 26.43 4.23
N HIS A 201 -11.90 25.47 4.60
CA HIS A 201 -12.10 24.06 4.27
C HIS A 201 -12.26 23.15 5.48
N SER A 202 -13.23 22.23 5.41
CA SER A 202 -13.27 21.06 6.30
C SER A 202 -12.13 20.09 5.97
N THR A 203 -11.65 19.36 6.97
CA THR A 203 -10.60 18.36 6.77
C THR A 203 -11.16 17.09 6.13
N PHE A 204 -10.49 16.66 5.07
CA PHE A 204 -10.69 15.37 4.43
C PHE A 204 -9.44 14.50 4.56
N LEU A 205 -9.63 13.19 4.51
CA LEU A 205 -8.53 12.22 4.64
C LEU A 205 -7.48 12.39 3.54
N SER A 206 -7.88 12.79 2.33
CA SER A 206 -7.00 13.12 1.20
C SER A 206 -5.99 14.23 1.53
N MET A 207 -6.41 15.24 2.29
CA MET A 207 -5.54 16.33 2.73
C MET A 207 -4.49 15.83 3.72
N VAL A 208 -4.90 15.00 4.68
CA VAL A 208 -4.01 14.35 5.65
C VAL A 208 -2.99 13.46 4.94
N ILE A 209 -3.42 12.63 4.00
CA ILE A 209 -2.54 11.75 3.21
C ILE A 209 -1.56 12.59 2.38
N ASN A 210 -2.02 13.68 1.76
CA ASN A 210 -1.15 14.55 0.98
C ASN A 210 -0.09 15.23 1.84
N ALA A 211 -0.45 15.74 3.02
CA ALA A 211 0.51 16.29 3.97
C ALA A 211 1.53 15.23 4.42
N CYS A 212 1.08 14.02 4.77
CA CYS A 212 1.96 12.89 5.11
C CYS A 212 2.95 12.58 3.98
N ARG A 213 2.49 12.54 2.73
CA ARG A 213 3.33 12.28 1.55
C ARG A 213 4.39 13.36 1.35
N ASN A 214 4.00 14.63 1.45
CA ASN A 214 4.94 15.75 1.26
C ASN A 214 5.99 15.76 2.36
N ILE A 215 5.56 15.67 3.62
CA ILE A 215 6.47 15.61 4.77
C ILE A 215 7.39 14.39 4.66
N TYR A 216 6.89 13.22 4.27
CA TYR A 216 7.74 12.04 4.07
C TYR A 216 8.81 12.27 2.98
N GLY A 217 8.46 12.98 1.89
CA GLY A 217 9.43 13.39 0.88
C GLY A 217 10.51 14.32 1.43
N ASP A 218 10.12 15.32 2.22
CA ASP A 218 11.05 16.25 2.89
C ASP A 218 12.01 15.51 3.85
N LEU A 219 11.50 14.51 4.57
CA LEU A 219 12.29 13.64 5.44
C LEU A 219 13.27 12.77 4.66
N ASP A 220 12.86 12.23 3.51
CA ASP A 220 13.74 11.49 2.62
C ASP A 220 14.87 12.39 2.08
N HIS A 221 14.57 13.66 1.73
CA HIS A 221 15.57 14.64 1.32
C HIS A 221 16.57 14.96 2.45
N LEU A 222 16.09 15.19 3.67
CA LEU A 222 16.93 15.40 4.84
C LEU A 222 17.85 14.21 5.13
N ARG A 223 17.32 12.99 5.06
CA ARG A 223 18.11 11.77 5.27
C ARG A 223 19.24 11.65 4.25
N GLU A 224 18.98 11.98 2.99
CA GLU A 224 19.98 11.92 1.93
C GLU A 224 21.05 13.01 2.09
N ALA A 225 20.66 14.22 2.49
CA ALA A 225 21.58 15.30 2.82
C ALA A 225 22.53 14.90 3.96
N LEU A 226 21.99 14.35 5.05
CA LEU A 226 22.78 13.86 6.19
C LEU A 226 23.72 12.71 5.79
N SER A 227 23.25 11.78 4.94
CA SER A 227 24.09 10.68 4.43
C SER A 227 25.26 11.20 3.59
N THR A 228 25.07 12.32 2.90
CA THR A 228 26.14 12.99 2.15
C THR A 228 27.16 13.64 3.09
N VAL A 229 26.70 14.35 4.12
CA VAL A 229 27.58 14.93 5.14
C VAL A 229 28.41 13.86 5.85
N GLU A 230 27.77 12.78 6.32
CA GLU A 230 28.46 11.68 7.03
C GLU A 230 29.57 11.05 6.18
N ARG A 231 29.33 10.93 4.88
CA ARG A 231 30.31 10.39 3.94
C ARG A 231 31.46 11.37 3.69
N ASP A 232 31.15 12.65 3.50
CA ASP A 232 32.14 13.66 3.15
C ASP A 232 33.04 14.00 4.35
N ASN A 233 32.47 13.98 5.57
CA ASN A 233 33.18 14.29 6.83
C ASN A 233 33.65 13.04 7.60
N GLY A 234 33.21 11.85 7.19
CA GLY A 234 33.44 10.58 7.88
C GLY A 234 32.62 10.40 9.18
N HIS A 235 31.87 11.41 9.61
CA HIS A 235 31.01 11.38 10.79
C HIS A 235 29.93 12.47 10.70
N LEU A 236 28.90 12.35 11.53
CA LEU A 236 27.93 13.41 11.79
C LEU A 236 28.27 14.13 13.11
N SER A 237 27.97 15.42 13.20
CA SER A 237 27.95 16.12 14.49
C SER A 237 26.82 15.59 15.39
N PRO A 238 26.89 15.76 16.72
CA PRO A 238 25.83 15.32 17.63
C PRO A 238 24.43 15.85 17.28
N ASP A 239 24.34 17.07 16.76
CA ASP A 239 23.06 17.66 16.35
C ASP A 239 22.54 17.03 15.05
N GLU A 240 23.40 16.71 14.09
CA GLU A 240 23.03 15.99 12.87
C GLU A 240 22.61 14.55 13.14
N GLU A 241 23.26 13.87 14.09
CA GLU A 241 22.84 12.55 14.57
C GLU A 241 21.44 12.59 15.18
N ARG A 242 21.17 13.60 16.00
CA ARG A 242 19.85 13.83 16.58
C ARG A 242 18.79 14.05 15.51
N VAL A 243 19.08 14.86 14.50
CA VAL A 243 18.16 15.08 13.38
C VAL A 243 17.94 13.79 12.59
N ARG A 244 19.00 13.00 12.32
CA ARG A 244 18.88 11.69 11.66
C ARG A 244 17.93 10.76 12.42
N ASP A 245 18.02 10.75 13.74
CA ASP A 245 17.15 9.95 14.59
C ASP A 245 15.69 10.43 14.54
N GLU A 246 15.46 11.74 14.67
CA GLU A 246 14.12 12.32 14.57
C GLU A 246 13.47 12.09 13.21
N VAL A 247 14.22 12.31 12.12
CA VAL A 247 13.80 11.98 10.75
C VAL A 247 13.42 10.51 10.64
N THR A 248 14.21 9.62 11.22
CA THR A 248 13.95 8.18 11.21
C THR A 248 12.67 7.82 11.97
N GLN A 249 12.45 8.37 13.16
CA GLN A 249 11.25 8.08 13.96
C GLN A 249 9.99 8.65 13.30
N LEU A 250 10.03 9.89 12.84
CA LEU A 250 8.91 10.52 12.14
C LEU A 250 8.55 9.79 10.84
N SER A 251 9.56 9.38 10.06
CA SER A 251 9.36 8.54 8.87
C SER A 251 8.67 7.22 9.21
N LYS A 252 9.05 6.58 10.32
CA LYS A 252 8.41 5.34 10.79
C LYS A 252 6.94 5.57 11.19
N HIS A 253 6.60 6.70 11.80
CA HIS A 253 5.22 7.03 12.16
C HIS A 253 4.33 7.11 10.92
N ILE A 254 4.73 7.91 9.93
CA ILE A 254 3.99 8.07 8.67
C ILE A 254 3.91 6.74 7.89
N LEU A 255 5.01 5.98 7.85
CA LEU A 255 5.07 4.69 7.16
C LEU A 255 4.13 3.65 7.80
N ARG A 256 4.01 3.61 9.13
CA ARG A 256 3.10 2.68 9.84
C ARG A 256 1.63 2.99 9.55
N ALA A 257 1.29 4.28 9.43
CA ALA A 257 -0.02 4.70 8.96
C ALA A 257 -0.22 4.37 7.46
N GLY A 258 0.84 4.16 6.68
CA GLY A 258 0.77 3.85 5.26
C GLY A 258 0.40 5.05 4.39
N PHE A 259 0.66 6.26 4.87
CA PHE A 259 0.29 7.52 4.22
C PHE A 259 1.50 8.21 3.56
N ASN A 260 2.61 7.48 3.38
CA ASN A 260 3.87 7.98 2.81
C ASN A 260 3.87 8.08 1.28
N PHE A 261 2.80 7.66 0.61
CA PHE A 261 2.63 7.82 -0.83
C PHE A 261 1.18 8.23 -1.09
N PHE A 262 1.00 9.10 -2.08
CA PHE A 262 -0.31 9.57 -2.48
C PHE A 262 -0.76 8.79 -3.71
N LEU A 263 -1.90 8.09 -3.60
CA LEU A 263 -2.66 7.49 -4.69
C LEU A 263 -1.82 6.81 -5.79
N GLY A 264 -0.87 5.97 -5.38
CA GLY A 264 -0.25 5.04 -6.33
C GLY A 264 -1.32 4.09 -6.86
N THR A 265 -1.42 3.94 -8.19
CA THR A 265 -2.39 3.02 -8.81
C THR A 265 -1.96 1.56 -8.70
N ASN A 266 -0.72 1.29 -8.28
CA ASN A 266 -0.25 -0.07 -8.01
C ASN A 266 -0.71 -0.57 -6.61
N PRO A 267 -1.60 -1.57 -6.55
CA PRO A 267 -2.14 -2.08 -5.29
C PRO A 267 -1.11 -2.82 -4.42
N ASN A 268 0.03 -3.24 -4.98
CA ASN A 268 1.12 -3.90 -4.24
C ASN A 268 1.69 -3.02 -3.12
N ILE A 269 1.56 -1.69 -3.23
CA ILE A 269 2.01 -0.76 -2.20
C ILE A 269 1.27 -1.05 -0.88
N GLN A 270 -0.03 -1.31 -0.99
CA GLN A 270 -0.93 -1.49 0.15
C GLN A 270 -0.73 -2.85 0.82
N TYR A 271 -0.39 -3.87 0.03
CA TYR A 271 0.03 -5.15 0.60
C TYR A 271 1.32 -4.98 1.44
N GLY A 272 2.31 -4.24 0.94
CA GLY A 272 3.53 -3.94 1.69
C GLY A 272 3.29 -3.18 3.01
N ILE A 273 2.23 -2.37 3.09
CA ILE A 273 1.84 -1.63 4.29
C ILE A 273 1.04 -2.46 5.28
N ALA A 274 0.29 -3.44 4.79
CA ALA A 274 -0.57 -4.28 5.63
C ALA A 274 0.17 -4.86 6.84
N LYS A 275 1.51 -5.07 6.74
CA LYS A 275 2.34 -5.50 7.89
C LYS A 275 2.34 -4.56 9.09
N TYR A 276 2.12 -3.27 8.89
CA TYR A 276 2.11 -2.28 9.98
C TYR A 276 0.74 -2.16 10.64
N ARG A 277 -0.30 -2.75 10.03
CA ARG A 277 -1.66 -2.75 10.55
C ARG A 277 -1.93 -4.00 11.37
N ARG A 278 -2.91 -3.90 12.27
CA ARG A 278 -3.29 -4.94 13.22
C ARG A 278 -4.58 -5.63 12.76
N THR A 279 -4.62 -6.95 12.93
CA THR A 279 -5.82 -7.77 12.79
C THR A 279 -5.90 -8.79 13.93
N SER A 280 -7.10 -9.28 14.22
CA SER A 280 -7.33 -10.34 15.22
C SER A 280 -7.32 -11.74 14.60
N ARG A 281 -7.63 -11.89 13.30
CA ARG A 281 -7.56 -13.16 12.57
C ARG A 281 -6.47 -13.03 11.52
N GLU A 282 -5.52 -13.95 11.49
CA GLU A 282 -4.41 -13.85 10.55
C GLU A 282 -4.83 -13.91 9.08
N VAL A 283 -5.90 -14.66 8.75
CA VAL A 283 -6.46 -14.74 7.39
C VAL A 283 -6.99 -13.40 6.86
N ASP A 284 -7.35 -12.46 7.75
CA ASP A 284 -7.80 -11.12 7.35
C ASP A 284 -6.68 -10.31 6.70
N ARG A 285 -5.41 -10.73 6.84
CA ARG A 285 -4.28 -10.16 6.09
C ARG A 285 -4.45 -10.23 4.57
N ILE A 286 -5.32 -11.11 4.10
CA ILE A 286 -5.72 -11.20 2.70
C ILE A 286 -7.13 -10.65 2.49
N TYR A 287 -8.11 -11.07 3.29
CA TYR A 287 -9.50 -10.65 3.08
C TYR A 287 -9.72 -9.14 3.18
N ALA A 288 -8.95 -8.45 4.03
CA ALA A 288 -9.05 -7.01 4.20
C ALA A 288 -8.41 -6.19 3.06
N ILE A 289 -7.69 -6.82 2.13
CA ILE A 289 -7.01 -6.12 1.02
C ILE A 289 -7.34 -6.68 -0.36
N MET A 290 -7.93 -7.88 -0.46
CA MET A 290 -8.16 -8.54 -1.76
C MET A 290 -9.02 -7.73 -2.72
N GLN A 291 -9.97 -6.93 -2.20
CA GLN A 291 -10.86 -6.14 -3.05
C GLN A 291 -10.15 -4.92 -3.65
N ILE A 292 -9.01 -4.49 -3.12
CA ILE A 292 -8.16 -3.46 -3.76
C ILE A 292 -7.69 -3.94 -5.13
N TYR A 293 -7.54 -5.26 -5.31
CA TYR A 293 -7.18 -5.90 -6.58
C TYR A 293 -8.41 -6.31 -7.41
N ASN A 294 -9.63 -6.05 -6.92
CA ASN A 294 -10.87 -6.56 -7.49
C ASN A 294 -10.86 -8.11 -7.60
N LEU A 295 -10.37 -8.79 -6.56
CA LEU A 295 -10.28 -10.24 -6.50
C LEU A 295 -11.15 -10.80 -5.38
N ARG A 296 -11.57 -12.06 -5.54
CA ARG A 296 -12.14 -12.90 -4.47
C ARG A 296 -11.34 -14.18 -4.40
N VAL A 297 -10.98 -14.58 -3.19
CA VAL A 297 -10.22 -15.81 -2.89
C VAL A 297 -10.75 -16.46 -1.62
N GLY A 298 -10.37 -17.72 -1.38
CA GLY A 298 -10.76 -18.47 -0.19
C GLY A 298 -12.28 -18.43 0.05
N LYS A 299 -12.68 -18.17 1.29
CA LYS A 299 -14.09 -18.17 1.70
C LYS A 299 -14.98 -17.14 0.99
N SER A 300 -14.38 -16.07 0.46
CA SER A 300 -15.12 -15.03 -0.28
C SER A 300 -15.41 -15.45 -1.72
N ALA A 301 -14.58 -16.31 -2.31
CA ALA A 301 -14.85 -16.93 -3.61
C ALA A 301 -15.70 -18.21 -3.48
N ARG A 302 -15.47 -18.96 -2.40
CA ARG A 302 -16.08 -20.28 -2.14
C ARG A 302 -16.61 -20.30 -0.70
N PRO A 303 -17.88 -19.90 -0.48
CA PRO A 303 -18.50 -19.95 0.85
C PRO A 303 -18.37 -21.36 1.47
N GLY A 304 -18.06 -21.41 2.76
CA GLY A 304 -17.75 -22.66 3.48
C GLY A 304 -16.27 -23.04 3.53
N ASP A 305 -15.42 -22.51 2.64
CA ASP A 305 -13.97 -22.74 2.71
C ASP A 305 -13.36 -22.10 3.96
N SER A 306 -12.39 -22.79 4.57
CA SER A 306 -11.60 -22.28 5.71
C SER A 306 -10.10 -22.49 5.48
N PRO A 307 -9.49 -21.82 4.49
CA PRO A 307 -8.10 -22.06 4.14
C PRO A 307 -7.16 -21.53 5.23
N ALA A 308 -6.07 -22.27 5.49
CA ALA A 308 -4.96 -21.76 6.28
C ALA A 308 -4.31 -20.56 5.57
N LEU A 309 -3.74 -19.62 6.34
CA LEU A 309 -3.15 -18.39 5.81
C LEU A 309 -2.11 -18.64 4.69
N PRO A 310 -1.16 -19.59 4.79
CA PRO A 310 -0.18 -19.80 3.72
C PRO A 310 -0.81 -20.19 2.38
N SER A 311 -1.84 -21.05 2.41
CA SER A 311 -2.59 -21.45 1.22
C SER A 311 -3.38 -20.28 0.63
N LEU A 312 -3.99 -19.46 1.50
CA LEU A 312 -4.72 -18.25 1.08
C LEU A 312 -3.79 -17.20 0.46
N ILE A 313 -2.58 -17.01 1.00
CA ILE A 313 -1.55 -16.14 0.40
C ILE A 313 -1.16 -16.64 -1.00
N ASN A 314 -0.96 -17.95 -1.16
CA ASN A 314 -0.63 -18.54 -2.46
C ASN A 314 -1.76 -18.34 -3.49
N GLU A 315 -2.99 -18.65 -3.09
CA GLU A 315 -4.17 -18.42 -3.94
C GLU A 315 -4.28 -16.95 -4.34
N PHE A 316 -4.08 -16.03 -3.39
CA PHE A 316 -4.15 -14.60 -3.64
C PHE A 316 -3.05 -14.09 -4.58
N ALA A 317 -1.79 -14.45 -4.33
CA ALA A 317 -0.68 -14.06 -5.19
C ALA A 317 -0.85 -14.61 -6.61
N LEU A 318 -1.33 -15.85 -6.74
CA LEU A 318 -1.62 -16.47 -8.03
C LEU A 318 -2.77 -15.74 -8.75
N ALA A 319 -3.84 -15.39 -8.05
CA ALA A 319 -4.95 -14.64 -8.61
C ALA A 319 -4.51 -13.27 -9.15
N ILE A 320 -3.64 -12.54 -8.43
CA ILE A 320 -3.07 -11.27 -8.89
C ILE A 320 -2.29 -11.45 -10.19
N ILE A 321 -1.38 -12.42 -10.23
CA ILE A 321 -0.52 -12.66 -11.41
C ILE A 321 -1.34 -13.13 -12.60
N THR A 322 -2.34 -13.97 -12.38
CA THR A 322 -3.24 -14.47 -13.43
C THR A 322 -4.08 -13.34 -14.02
N GLN A 323 -4.56 -12.41 -13.18
CA GLN A 323 -5.31 -11.24 -13.61
C GLN A 323 -4.43 -10.26 -14.41
N CYS A 324 -3.21 -10.00 -13.94
CA CYS A 324 -2.26 -9.13 -14.63
C CYS A 324 -0.81 -9.48 -14.22
N PRO A 325 -0.03 -10.15 -15.09
CA PRO A 325 1.35 -10.51 -14.80
C PRO A 325 2.25 -9.31 -14.50
N VAL A 326 1.96 -8.14 -15.09
CA VAL A 326 2.68 -6.90 -14.81
C VAL A 326 2.46 -6.49 -13.36
N ILE A 327 1.21 -6.35 -12.89
CA ILE A 327 0.91 -6.03 -11.50
C ILE A 327 1.46 -7.10 -10.57
N GLY A 328 1.21 -8.36 -10.87
CA GLY A 328 1.60 -9.49 -10.05
C GLY A 328 3.11 -9.71 -9.93
N GLN A 329 3.94 -8.97 -10.67
CA GLN A 329 5.39 -8.96 -10.50
C GLN A 329 5.97 -7.58 -10.18
N SER A 330 5.14 -6.51 -10.15
CA SER A 330 5.55 -5.12 -9.92
C SER A 330 5.82 -4.81 -8.45
N PHE A 331 6.82 -5.47 -7.88
CA PHE A 331 7.30 -5.27 -6.52
C PHE A 331 8.79 -5.63 -6.43
N ILE A 332 9.42 -5.47 -5.28
CA ILE A 332 10.69 -6.09 -4.90
C ILE A 332 10.57 -6.61 -3.47
N HIS A 333 11.37 -7.61 -3.11
CA HIS A 333 11.38 -8.15 -1.75
C HIS A 333 12.25 -7.29 -0.84
N THR A 334 11.72 -6.95 0.33
CA THR A 334 12.46 -6.24 1.40
C THR A 334 13.18 -7.20 2.35
N THR A 335 12.78 -8.48 2.32
CA THR A 335 13.44 -9.60 3.00
C THR A 335 13.52 -10.77 2.03
N PRO A 336 14.61 -11.57 2.03
CA PRO A 336 14.71 -12.75 1.18
C PRO A 336 13.47 -13.66 1.30
N PRO A 337 12.80 -14.02 0.19
CA PRO A 337 11.67 -14.93 0.20
C PRO A 337 12.13 -16.37 0.48
N ALA A 338 11.21 -17.23 0.90
CA ALA A 338 11.48 -18.67 0.98
C ALA A 338 11.78 -19.24 -0.41
N ARG A 339 12.60 -20.30 -0.46
CA ARG A 339 12.93 -21.02 -1.69
C ARG A 339 11.65 -21.50 -2.41
N GLY A 340 11.57 -21.32 -3.73
CA GLY A 340 10.39 -21.67 -4.53
C GLY A 340 9.35 -20.55 -4.66
N LEU A 341 9.48 -19.46 -3.90
CA LEU A 341 8.41 -18.48 -3.69
C LEU A 341 8.84 -17.04 -4.04
N SER A 342 9.91 -16.89 -4.83
CA SER A 342 10.41 -15.56 -5.23
C SER A 342 9.38 -14.76 -6.04
N TRP A 343 8.53 -15.45 -6.79
CA TRP A 343 7.44 -14.86 -7.57
C TRP A 343 6.26 -14.34 -6.71
N ARG A 344 6.15 -14.80 -5.46
CA ARG A 344 4.98 -14.57 -4.59
C ARG A 344 5.14 -13.27 -3.81
N ILE A 345 4.26 -12.30 -4.07
CA ILE A 345 4.21 -11.06 -3.28
C ILE A 345 3.87 -11.38 -1.81
N THR A 346 4.48 -10.63 -0.89
CA THR A 346 4.19 -10.70 0.55
C THR A 346 4.14 -9.29 1.13
N GLU A 347 3.81 -9.16 2.42
CA GLU A 347 3.89 -7.85 3.09
C GLU A 347 5.35 -7.37 3.28
N ASN A 348 6.32 -8.29 3.15
CA ASN A 348 7.73 -7.96 3.08
C ASN A 348 8.15 -7.60 1.65
N SER A 349 7.26 -7.01 0.87
CA SER A 349 7.56 -6.45 -0.45
C SER A 349 7.36 -4.93 -0.44
N THR A 350 8.03 -4.23 -1.37
CA THR A 350 7.84 -2.79 -1.62
C THR A 350 7.73 -2.54 -3.12
N VAL A 351 7.19 -1.38 -3.50
CA VAL A 351 7.01 -0.99 -4.90
C VAL A 351 7.99 0.13 -5.25
N PRO A 352 8.93 -0.12 -6.18
CA PRO A 352 9.82 0.90 -6.72
C PRO A 352 9.06 2.12 -7.21
N HIS A 353 9.64 3.32 -7.11
CA HIS A 353 8.93 4.58 -7.44
C HIS A 353 8.34 4.58 -8.86
N PHE A 354 9.14 4.17 -9.85
CA PHE A 354 8.72 4.05 -11.26
C PHE A 354 7.62 3.00 -11.49
N LEU A 355 7.34 2.17 -10.48
CA LEU A 355 6.30 1.16 -10.48
C LEU A 355 5.05 1.53 -9.67
N ARG A 356 4.95 2.74 -9.12
CA ARG A 356 3.81 3.14 -8.28
C ARG A 356 2.59 3.57 -9.09
N THR A 357 2.79 4.02 -10.32
CA THR A 357 1.75 4.57 -11.19
C THR A 357 1.83 3.97 -12.59
N PHE A 358 0.75 3.33 -13.03
CA PHE A 358 0.59 2.83 -14.39
C PHE A 358 -0.84 2.98 -14.88
N ASN A 359 -0.99 3.29 -16.17
CA ASN A 359 -2.27 3.28 -16.87
C ASN A 359 -2.23 2.29 -18.03
N ASN A 360 -3.39 1.71 -18.38
CA ASN A 360 -3.57 0.88 -19.58
C ASN A 360 -2.54 -0.26 -19.73
N MET A 361 -2.28 -1.00 -18.66
CA MET A 361 -1.32 -2.12 -18.70
C MET A 361 -1.81 -3.22 -19.66
N ARG A 362 -0.91 -3.65 -20.54
CA ARG A 362 -1.11 -4.70 -21.54
C ARG A 362 -0.07 -5.79 -21.34
N PRO A 363 -0.45 -6.95 -20.77
CA PRO A 363 0.45 -8.09 -20.68
C PRO A 363 1.02 -8.49 -22.04
N GLN A 364 2.25 -8.97 -22.05
CA GLN A 364 2.98 -9.48 -23.22
C GLN A 364 3.57 -10.87 -22.95
N CYS A 365 3.19 -11.48 -21.83
CA CYS A 365 3.52 -12.85 -21.45
C CYS A 365 2.25 -13.58 -21.00
N SER A 366 2.33 -14.91 -20.99
CA SER A 366 1.33 -15.79 -20.39
C SER A 366 1.92 -16.48 -19.17
N VAL A 367 1.08 -16.67 -18.14
CA VAL A 367 1.49 -17.33 -16.90
C VAL A 367 0.66 -18.58 -16.69
N VAL A 368 1.32 -19.66 -16.30
CA VAL A 368 0.69 -20.90 -15.86
C VAL A 368 1.32 -21.28 -14.53
N CYS A 369 0.50 -21.54 -13.52
CA CYS A 369 0.97 -22.07 -12.25
C CYS A 369 0.67 -23.55 -12.18
N ASP A 370 1.67 -24.34 -11.81
CA ASP A 370 1.47 -25.74 -11.49
C ASP A 370 1.08 -25.85 -10.02
N SER A 371 -0.18 -26.21 -9.78
CA SER A 371 -0.79 -26.32 -8.45
C SER A 371 -0.08 -27.32 -7.54
N PHE A 372 0.68 -28.27 -8.08
CA PHE A 372 1.40 -29.27 -7.30
C PHE A 372 2.80 -28.84 -6.90
N SER A 373 3.49 -28.07 -7.76
CA SER A 373 4.90 -27.70 -7.52
C SER A 373 5.09 -26.30 -6.93
N ASN A 374 4.04 -25.48 -6.82
CA ASN A 374 4.12 -24.04 -6.49
C ASN A 374 5.05 -23.24 -7.41
N ASN A 375 5.45 -23.82 -8.54
CA ASN A 375 6.31 -23.17 -9.50
C ASN A 375 5.49 -22.31 -10.45
N LEU A 376 5.99 -21.11 -10.71
CA LEU A 376 5.37 -20.19 -11.67
C LEU A 376 6.05 -20.33 -13.02
N ARG A 377 5.32 -20.78 -14.04
CA ARG A 377 5.80 -20.81 -15.43
C ARG A 377 5.35 -19.55 -16.14
N ILE A 378 6.30 -18.76 -16.62
CA ILE A 378 6.00 -17.57 -17.41
C ILE A 378 6.56 -17.73 -18.81
N THR A 379 5.70 -17.68 -19.83
CA THR A 379 6.09 -17.77 -21.24
C THR A 379 5.99 -16.40 -21.89
N GLY A 380 7.07 -15.95 -22.50
CA GLY A 380 7.15 -14.62 -23.07
C GLY A 380 8.44 -14.36 -23.84
N LYS A 381 8.60 -13.11 -24.27
CA LYS A 381 9.82 -12.64 -24.93
C LYS A 381 10.89 -12.35 -23.89
N VAL A 382 12.12 -12.77 -24.15
CA VAL A 382 13.28 -12.54 -23.31
C VAL A 382 14.42 -11.89 -24.09
N CYS A 383 15.26 -11.14 -23.40
CA CYS A 383 16.57 -10.72 -23.89
C CYS A 383 17.54 -10.57 -22.72
N LEU A 384 18.84 -10.52 -23.01
CA LEU A 384 19.82 -10.18 -21.98
C LEU A 384 19.67 -8.70 -21.59
N LEU A 385 19.77 -8.41 -20.29
CA LEU A 385 19.63 -7.05 -19.74
C LEU A 385 20.59 -6.07 -20.41
N HIS A 386 21.81 -6.54 -20.71
CA HIS A 386 22.82 -5.69 -21.32
C HIS A 386 22.52 -5.29 -22.78
N LEU A 387 21.60 -5.98 -23.45
CA LEU A 387 21.19 -5.65 -24.81
C LEU A 387 20.15 -4.52 -24.85
N LEU A 388 19.54 -4.20 -23.70
CA LEU A 388 18.54 -3.15 -23.64
C LEU A 388 19.16 -1.76 -23.77
N GLY A 389 20.31 -1.46 -23.18
CA GLY A 389 20.92 -0.12 -23.28
C GLY A 389 22.01 -0.02 -24.36
N ARG A 390 22.64 1.16 -24.52
CA ARG A 390 23.78 1.30 -25.45
C ARG A 390 25.07 0.91 -24.72
N PRO A 391 25.94 0.07 -25.30
CA PRO A 391 27.22 -0.23 -24.65
C PRO A 391 28.05 1.05 -24.52
N LYS A 392 28.51 1.37 -23.30
CA LYS A 392 29.74 2.16 -23.11
C LYS A 392 30.88 1.18 -22.81
N ASN A 393 32.12 1.68 -22.79
CA ASN A 393 33.35 0.90 -22.61
C ASN A 393 33.13 -0.23 -21.57
N PRO A 394 33.60 -1.48 -21.81
CA PRO A 394 33.42 -2.65 -20.93
C PRO A 394 33.73 -2.44 -19.44
N PHE A 395 34.48 -1.40 -19.07
CA PHE A 395 34.80 -1.02 -17.69
C PHE A 395 33.88 0.06 -17.07
N THR A 396 32.96 0.64 -17.85
CA THR A 396 32.14 1.81 -17.47
C THR A 396 30.63 1.59 -17.56
N GLY A 397 30.18 0.39 -17.96
CA GLY A 397 28.77 0.01 -18.01
C GLY A 397 28.03 0.37 -19.30
N ILE A 398 26.70 0.40 -19.20
CA ILE A 398 25.77 0.63 -20.32
C ILE A 398 25.21 2.05 -20.19
N ASP A 399 25.16 2.80 -21.29
CA ASP A 399 24.31 3.98 -21.42
C ASP A 399 22.85 3.53 -21.31
N SER A 400 22.34 3.74 -20.10
CA SER A 400 21.04 3.31 -19.63
C SER A 400 19.97 4.39 -19.82
N SER A 401 20.20 5.35 -20.73
CA SER A 401 19.19 6.34 -21.10
C SER A 401 17.88 5.62 -21.45
N GLY A 402 16.89 5.72 -20.56
CA GLY A 402 15.57 5.09 -20.75
C GLY A 402 15.35 3.72 -20.10
N ILE A 403 16.27 3.19 -19.29
CA ILE A 403 16.02 1.97 -18.49
C ILE A 403 15.97 2.33 -17.01
N THR A 404 15.00 1.77 -16.27
CA THR A 404 14.98 1.82 -14.80
C THR A 404 14.93 0.41 -14.20
N VAL A 405 15.71 0.09 -13.17
CA VAL A 405 15.85 -1.26 -12.59
C VAL A 405 15.64 -1.18 -11.09
N ALA A 406 15.04 -2.19 -10.46
CA ALA A 406 15.12 -2.38 -9.02
C ALA A 406 15.39 -3.86 -8.75
N ALA A 407 16.32 -4.18 -7.85
CA ALA A 407 16.78 -5.55 -7.62
C ALA A 407 16.68 -5.96 -6.14
N ASP A 408 16.39 -7.24 -5.88
CA ASP A 408 16.16 -7.80 -4.55
C ASP A 408 17.48 -7.94 -3.73
N ALA A 409 18.62 -8.24 -4.37
CA ALA A 409 19.91 -8.40 -3.68
C ALA A 409 20.59 -7.09 -3.27
N MET A 410 20.22 -5.96 -3.87
CA MET A 410 20.79 -4.67 -3.48
C MET A 410 20.05 -4.15 -2.26
N ARG A 411 20.75 -4.09 -1.13
CA ARG A 411 20.23 -3.73 0.21
C ARG A 411 19.24 -2.56 0.17
N ARG A 412 17.94 -2.88 0.17
CA ARG A 412 16.81 -1.99 0.54
C ARG A 412 16.66 -0.67 -0.25
N LYS A 413 17.26 -0.52 -1.44
CA LYS A 413 17.09 0.68 -2.30
C LYS A 413 16.55 0.32 -3.69
N THR A 414 15.69 1.19 -4.23
CA THR A 414 15.32 1.18 -5.66
C THR A 414 16.53 1.66 -6.46
N VAL A 415 16.87 0.98 -7.54
CA VAL A 415 18.04 1.29 -8.36
C VAL A 415 17.66 2.27 -9.48
N HIS A 416 18.58 3.14 -9.88
CA HIS A 416 18.42 3.99 -11.06
C HIS A 416 19.55 3.68 -12.05
N PRO A 417 19.28 2.99 -13.18
CA PRO A 417 20.17 2.89 -14.33
C PRO A 417 20.24 4.29 -14.97
N MET A 418 21.33 4.97 -14.65
CA MET A 418 21.75 6.30 -15.06
C MET A 418 21.16 7.52 -14.34
N GLY A 419 22.06 8.15 -13.59
CA GLY A 419 22.75 9.39 -13.97
C GLY A 419 23.85 9.64 -12.93
N LYS A 420 24.88 10.44 -13.24
CA LYS A 420 25.60 11.12 -12.16
C LYS A 420 24.54 11.90 -11.39
N SER A 421 24.07 11.39 -10.28
CA SER A 421 23.51 12.24 -9.25
C SER A 421 24.66 12.56 -8.31
N ALA A 422 24.53 13.59 -7.49
CA ALA A 422 25.45 13.84 -6.39
C ALA A 422 25.58 12.65 -5.41
N HIS A 423 24.85 11.55 -5.63
CA HIS A 423 24.62 10.43 -4.72
C HIS A 423 25.29 9.10 -5.12
N ASP A 424 26.11 9.03 -6.18
CA ASP A 424 26.96 7.85 -6.47
C ASP A 424 28.44 8.15 -6.20
N THR A 425 28.85 7.96 -4.95
CA THR A 425 30.17 8.29 -4.40
C THR A 425 30.98 7.05 -4.00
N SER A 426 30.44 5.84 -4.23
CA SER A 426 31.14 4.57 -3.98
C SER A 426 32.11 4.18 -5.11
N GLY A 427 32.00 4.84 -6.27
CA GLY A 427 32.74 4.50 -7.48
C GLY A 427 32.23 3.25 -8.22
N LEU A 428 31.28 2.50 -7.64
CA LEU A 428 30.60 1.39 -8.29
C LEU A 428 29.14 1.76 -8.57
N SER A 429 28.79 1.94 -9.84
CA SER A 429 27.38 2.10 -10.22
C SER A 429 26.54 0.93 -9.71
N ASP A 430 25.29 1.15 -9.27
CA ASP A 430 24.36 0.09 -8.86
C ASP A 430 24.29 -1.06 -9.89
N TYR A 431 24.37 -0.70 -11.17
CA TYR A 431 24.40 -1.67 -12.27
C TYR A 431 25.62 -2.60 -12.20
N LEU A 432 26.79 -2.08 -11.81
CA LEU A 432 28.00 -2.87 -11.61
C LEU A 432 27.86 -3.79 -10.39
N GLN A 433 27.20 -3.35 -9.30
CA GLN A 433 26.90 -4.22 -8.16
C GLN A 433 25.97 -5.38 -8.55
N LEU A 434 24.97 -5.13 -9.40
CA LEU A 434 24.12 -6.17 -10.00
C LEU A 434 24.97 -7.20 -10.76
N GLN A 435 25.93 -6.72 -11.56
CA GLN A 435 26.81 -7.56 -12.36
C GLN A 435 27.84 -8.32 -11.53
N ILE A 436 28.30 -7.77 -10.41
CA ILE A 436 29.19 -8.47 -9.48
C ILE A 436 28.45 -9.64 -8.83
N GLU A 437 27.22 -9.42 -8.39
CA GLU A 437 26.41 -10.44 -7.71
C GLU A 437 25.96 -11.56 -8.67
N TYR A 438 25.44 -11.19 -9.84
CA TYR A 438 24.77 -12.12 -10.76
C TYR A 438 25.46 -12.28 -12.13
N GLY A 439 26.61 -11.64 -12.38
CA GLY A 439 27.28 -11.71 -13.68
C GLY A 439 26.58 -10.91 -14.79
N ARG A 440 26.97 -11.18 -16.05
CA ARG A 440 26.44 -10.50 -17.25
C ARG A 440 25.20 -11.17 -17.85
N ASP A 441 24.84 -12.35 -17.36
CA ASP A 441 23.78 -13.23 -17.87
C ASP A 441 22.44 -13.03 -17.16
N ILE A 442 22.14 -11.78 -16.81
CA ILE A 442 20.84 -11.40 -16.28
C ILE A 442 19.89 -11.24 -17.45
N TRP A 443 18.79 -11.98 -17.41
CA TRP A 443 17.77 -11.94 -18.45
C TRP A 443 16.63 -11.04 -18.04
N VAL A 444 16.02 -10.41 -19.03
CA VAL A 444 14.80 -9.62 -18.91
C VAL A 444 13.70 -10.37 -19.62
N LEU A 445 12.71 -10.81 -18.85
CA LEU A 445 11.47 -11.33 -19.36
C LEU A 445 10.47 -10.19 -19.52
N LEU A 446 10.00 -9.97 -20.74
CA LEU A 446 8.99 -8.98 -21.06
C LEU A 446 7.65 -9.36 -20.41
N LEU A 447 7.23 -8.58 -19.41
CA LEU A 447 5.94 -8.77 -18.74
C LEU A 447 4.81 -8.09 -19.50
N GLY A 448 5.05 -6.86 -19.96
CA GLY A 448 4.00 -6.06 -20.58
C GLY A 448 4.42 -4.66 -20.95
N LYS A 449 3.45 -3.87 -21.41
CA LYS A 449 3.58 -2.44 -21.68
C LYS A 449 2.53 -1.67 -20.91
N GLY A 450 2.77 -0.40 -20.63
CA GLY A 450 1.78 0.50 -20.04
C GLY A 450 2.06 1.94 -20.43
N ASP A 451 1.09 2.81 -20.19
CA ASP A 451 1.19 4.22 -20.51
C ASP A 451 1.65 5.02 -19.29
N THR A 452 2.58 5.94 -19.53
CA THR A 452 3.02 6.96 -18.58
C THR A 452 2.76 8.34 -19.17
N TRP A 453 2.86 9.39 -18.37
CA TRP A 453 2.77 10.77 -18.86
C TRP A 453 3.85 11.10 -19.92
N THR A 454 4.98 10.39 -19.93
CA THR A 454 6.06 10.55 -20.93
C THR A 454 5.94 9.61 -22.14
N GLY A 455 4.84 8.87 -22.27
CA GLY A 455 4.61 7.89 -23.34
C GLY A 455 4.56 6.44 -22.86
N THR A 456 4.52 5.49 -23.79
CA THR A 456 4.44 4.06 -23.49
C THR A 456 5.76 3.53 -22.93
N VAL A 457 5.71 2.76 -21.87
CA VAL A 457 6.85 2.11 -21.21
C VAL A 457 6.67 0.60 -21.23
N THR A 458 7.78 -0.12 -21.34
CA THR A 458 7.83 -1.59 -21.31
C THR A 458 8.30 -2.05 -19.94
N TYR A 459 7.62 -3.03 -19.33
CA TYR A 459 7.97 -3.59 -18.03
C TYR A 459 8.56 -4.98 -18.17
N GLY A 460 9.65 -5.24 -17.46
CA GLY A 460 10.36 -6.52 -17.49
C GLY A 460 10.60 -7.09 -16.09
N LEU A 461 10.63 -8.41 -16.00
CA LEU A 461 11.10 -9.15 -14.85
C LEU A 461 12.57 -9.51 -15.05
N LEU A 462 13.41 -9.22 -14.06
CA LEU A 462 14.79 -9.65 -14.08
C LEU A 462 14.90 -11.05 -13.51
N VAL A 463 15.52 -11.95 -14.27
CA VAL A 463 15.73 -13.34 -13.86
C VAL A 463 17.18 -13.77 -14.08
N TYR A 464 17.63 -14.68 -13.23
CA TYR A 464 18.97 -15.24 -13.27
C TYR A 464 18.90 -16.78 -13.09
N PRO A 465 19.64 -17.58 -13.87
CA PRO A 465 19.62 -19.05 -13.73
C PRO A 465 20.02 -19.55 -12.33
N GLY A 466 19.39 -20.62 -11.84
CA GLY A 466 19.52 -21.09 -10.46
C GLY A 466 20.90 -21.61 -10.04
N GLU A 467 21.68 -22.19 -10.97
CA GLU A 467 22.96 -22.87 -10.72
C GLU A 467 24.09 -22.37 -11.63
N LYS A 468 25.33 -22.33 -11.11
CA LYS A 468 26.51 -21.68 -11.73
C LYS A 468 27.47 -22.68 -12.41
N GLU A 469 27.09 -23.95 -12.57
CA GLU A 469 28.00 -25.01 -13.02
C GLU A 469 28.07 -25.11 -14.55
N SER A 470 29.15 -24.52 -15.09
CA SER A 470 29.84 -24.85 -16.35
C SER A 470 29.06 -25.65 -17.41
N GLY A 471 28.28 -24.96 -18.26
CA GLY A 471 27.67 -25.53 -19.47
C GLY A 471 27.06 -24.45 -20.37
N GLU A 472 26.77 -24.78 -21.63
CA GLU A 472 25.96 -23.93 -22.52
C GLU A 472 24.50 -23.93 -22.05
N TRP A 473 24.03 -22.81 -21.50
CA TRP A 473 22.69 -22.67 -20.92
C TRP A 473 21.60 -22.50 -21.98
N LEU A 474 20.47 -23.19 -21.78
CA LEU A 474 19.26 -23.04 -22.60
C LEU A 474 18.11 -22.54 -21.75
N LEU A 475 17.71 -21.29 -21.98
CA LEU A 475 16.60 -20.67 -21.27
C LEU A 475 15.32 -21.52 -21.41
N GLY A 476 14.73 -21.87 -20.26
CA GLY A 476 13.49 -22.63 -20.18
C GLY A 476 13.60 -24.14 -19.99
N LYS A 477 14.80 -24.65 -19.74
CA LYS A 477 15.00 -25.99 -19.16
C LYS A 477 15.25 -25.94 -17.65
N ASP A 478 15.87 -24.87 -17.16
CA ASP A 478 16.32 -24.76 -15.77
C ASP A 478 15.51 -23.74 -14.94
N PRO A 479 15.38 -23.94 -13.61
CA PRO A 479 14.79 -22.96 -12.72
C PRO A 479 15.56 -21.64 -12.71
N CYS A 480 14.83 -20.54 -12.68
CA CYS A 480 15.38 -19.19 -12.63
C CYS A 480 15.00 -18.51 -11.32
N LYS A 481 15.97 -17.82 -10.72
CA LYS A 481 15.77 -16.91 -9.60
C LYS A 481 15.26 -15.58 -10.12
N ARG A 482 14.19 -15.07 -9.54
CA ARG A 482 13.79 -13.67 -9.67
C ARG A 482 14.83 -12.79 -8.96
N VAL A 483 15.38 -11.81 -9.66
CA VAL A 483 16.37 -10.88 -9.09
C VAL A 483 15.89 -9.44 -9.02
N GLY A 484 14.76 -9.11 -9.66
CA GLY A 484 14.23 -7.76 -9.67
C GLY A 484 13.25 -7.47 -10.79
N VAL A 485 13.04 -6.20 -11.07
CA VAL A 485 12.13 -5.66 -12.09
C VAL A 485 12.76 -4.49 -12.81
N CYS A 486 12.34 -4.24 -14.04
CA CYS A 486 12.77 -3.08 -14.80
C CYS A 486 11.64 -2.42 -15.58
N SER A 487 11.86 -1.17 -15.97
CA SER A 487 11.08 -0.45 -16.96
C SER A 487 12.01 0.06 -18.06
N VAL A 488 11.51 0.07 -19.30
CA VAL A 488 12.28 0.39 -20.49
C VAL A 488 11.43 1.32 -21.35
N ARG A 489 11.93 2.53 -21.60
CA ARG A 489 11.33 3.47 -22.55
C ARG A 489 11.65 3.02 -23.98
N PRO A 490 10.76 3.27 -24.95
CA PRO A 490 10.97 2.91 -26.34
C PRO A 490 12.30 3.47 -26.84
N MET A 491 13.17 2.57 -27.29
CA MET A 491 14.43 2.94 -27.93
C MET A 491 14.28 2.80 -29.43
N THR A 492 15.02 3.60 -30.19
CA THR A 492 15.09 3.50 -31.65
C THR A 492 15.75 2.20 -32.15
N ARG A 493 16.30 1.40 -31.23
CA ARG A 493 17.04 0.18 -31.51
C ARG A 493 16.14 -1.05 -31.53
N ILE A 494 16.39 -1.95 -32.48
CA ILE A 494 15.79 -3.29 -32.52
C ILE A 494 16.43 -4.16 -31.43
N ILE A 495 15.64 -4.60 -30.46
CA ILE A 495 16.07 -5.51 -29.39
C ILE A 495 15.83 -6.95 -29.86
N PRO A 496 16.82 -7.86 -29.76
CA PRO A 496 16.71 -9.24 -30.22
C PRO A 496 15.93 -10.10 -29.21
N TRP A 497 14.63 -9.86 -29.12
CA TRP A 497 13.73 -10.66 -28.28
C TRP A 497 13.63 -12.09 -28.79
N ARG A 498 13.75 -13.07 -27.89
CA ARG A 498 13.55 -14.51 -28.17
C ARG A 498 12.40 -15.04 -27.33
N GLN A 499 11.66 -16.01 -27.87
CA GLN A 499 10.61 -16.66 -27.09
C GLN A 499 11.23 -17.65 -26.10
N ALA A 500 10.75 -17.65 -24.86
CA ALA A 500 11.12 -18.65 -23.87
C ALA A 500 10.04 -18.85 -22.82
N THR A 501 10.11 -19.98 -22.11
CA THR A 501 9.30 -20.27 -20.93
C THR A 501 10.23 -20.33 -19.73
N ILE A 502 10.03 -19.50 -18.72
CA ILE A 502 10.84 -19.47 -17.51
C ILE A 502 10.08 -20.12 -16.37
N LEU A 503 10.75 -20.98 -15.62
CA LEU A 503 10.27 -21.53 -14.35
C LEU A 503 10.85 -20.67 -13.22
N LEU A 504 10.02 -19.97 -12.45
CA LEU A 504 10.50 -19.23 -11.28
C LEU A 504 10.49 -20.11 -10.04
N GLU A 505 11.66 -20.20 -9.41
CA GLU A 505 11.88 -20.72 -8.05
C GLU A 505 12.24 -19.59 -7.08
#